data_AF-A0A0A0CX08-F1
#
_entry.id   AF-A0A0A0CX08-F1
#
_cell.length_a   1.000
_cell.length_b   1.000
_cell.length_c   1.000
_cell.angle_alpha   90.00
_cell.angle_beta   90.00
_cell.angle_gamma   90.00
#
_symmetry.space_group_name_H-M   'P 1'
#
loop_
_entity.id
_entity.type
_entity.pdbx_description
1 polymer ?
#
loop_
_entity_poly.entity_id
_entity_poly.type
_entity_poly.pdbx_seq_one_letter_code
_entity_poly.pdbx_strand_id
1 'polypeptide(L)' 'AIQAAVEAGLGVSVLLDGHIREAMRVVGPAEGLPPAPRADFALYRAARPAEDPAAVQSLQDFLAAELEGLA' A
#
# COMPACT_ATOMS: atom_id res chain seq x y z
N ALA A 1 -1.11 -3.97 -16.75
CA ALA A 1 -1.72 -3.08 -17.77
C ALA A 1 -1.80 -1.62 -17.29
N ILE A 2 -2.38 -1.35 -16.11
CA ILE A 2 -2.60 0.03 -15.61
C ILE A 2 -1.29 0.84 -15.48
N GLN A 3 -0.26 0.33 -14.80
CA GLN A 3 1.01 1.04 -14.65
C GLN A 3 1.68 1.36 -15.99
N ALA A 4 1.69 0.40 -16.93
CA ALA A 4 2.27 0.61 -18.26
C ALA A 4 1.54 1.71 -19.05
N ALA A 5 0.22 1.85 -18.89
CA ALA A 5 -0.55 2.91 -19.52
C ALA A 5 -0.22 4.30 -18.92
N VAL A 6 0.00 4.37 -17.60
CA VAL A 6 0.43 5.60 -16.92
C VAL A 6 1.85 5.99 -17.35
N GLU A 7 2.78 5.03 -17.42
CA GLU A 7 4.15 5.25 -17.91
C GLU A 7 4.19 5.75 -19.37
N ALA A 8 3.28 5.25 -20.20
CA ALA A 8 3.14 5.69 -21.59
C ALA A 8 2.42 7.05 -21.75
N GLY A 9 2.01 7.70 -20.64
CA GLY A 9 1.31 8.98 -20.67
C GLY A 9 -0.13 8.89 -21.19
N LEU A 10 -0.72 7.70 -21.22
CA LEU A 10 -2.06 7.45 -21.74
C LEU A 10 -3.18 7.76 -20.73
N GLY A 11 -2.83 8.04 -19.47
CA GLY A 11 -3.79 8.39 -18.43
C GLY A 11 -3.16 8.60 -17.05
N VAL A 12 -4.01 8.88 -16.07
CA VAL A 12 -3.66 9.00 -14.66
C VAL A 12 -4.32 7.87 -13.86
N SER A 13 -3.67 7.43 -12.78
CA SER A 13 -4.19 6.42 -11.86
C SER A 13 -3.83 6.76 -10.43
N VAL A 14 -4.56 6.19 -9.47
CA VAL A 14 -4.17 6.19 -8.06
C VAL A 14 -3.35 4.94 -7.80
N LEU A 15 -2.18 5.10 -7.19
CA LEU A 15 -1.24 4.03 -6.83
C LEU A 15 -0.79 4.27 -5.39
N LEU A 16 -0.38 3.20 -4.70
CA LEU A 16 0.36 3.34 -3.44
C LEU A 16 1.75 3.90 -3.71
N ASP A 17 2.31 4.64 -2.76
CA ASP A 17 3.58 5.34 -2.94
C ASP A 17 4.73 4.42 -3.36
N GLY A 18 4.83 3.23 -2.75
CA GLY A 18 5.83 2.21 -3.12
C GLY A 18 5.68 1.64 -4.55
N HIS A 19 4.58 1.93 -5.24
CA HIS A 19 4.34 1.51 -6.63
C HIS A 19 4.54 2.65 -7.65
N ILE A 20 4.89 3.85 -7.19
CA ILE A 20 5.22 4.99 -8.06
C ILE A 20 6.69 4.86 -8.47
N ARG A 21 6.93 4.79 -9.77
CA ARG A 21 8.29 4.67 -10.32
C ARG A 21 8.87 6.04 -10.62
N GLU A 22 10.19 6.14 -10.71
CA GLU A 22 10.88 7.40 -11.03
C GLU A 22 10.43 8.07 -12.35
N ALA A 23 10.02 7.26 -13.32
CA ALA A 23 9.50 7.74 -14.60
C ALA A 23 8.07 8.34 -14.52
N MET A 24 7.42 8.24 -13.35
CA MET A 24 6.09 8.77 -13.08
C MET A 24 6.18 10.06 -12.27
N ARG A 25 5.12 10.87 -12.31
CA ARG A 25 4.98 12.08 -11.51
C ARG A 25 3.69 12.03 -10.71
N VAL A 26 3.76 12.39 -9.43
CA VAL A 26 2.57 12.59 -8.59
C VAL A 26 1.84 13.86 -9.03
N VAL A 27 0.53 13.76 -9.21
CA VAL A 27 -0.37 14.87 -9.56
C VAL A 27 -1.49 14.97 -8.52
N GLY A 28 -2.02 16.18 -8.31
CA GLY A 28 -3.01 16.41 -7.26
C GLY A 28 -3.76 17.74 -7.42
N PRO A 29 -4.12 18.41 -6.30
CA PRO A 29 -4.90 19.64 -6.33
C PRO A 29 -4.29 20.78 -7.15
N ALA A 30 -2.96 20.83 -7.28
CA ALA A 30 -2.29 21.82 -8.12
C ALA A 30 -2.64 21.67 -9.62
N GLU A 31 -2.97 20.46 -10.06
CA GLU A 31 -3.42 20.12 -11.41
C GLU A 31 -4.96 20.09 -11.54
N GLY A 32 -5.70 20.50 -10.50
CA GLY A 32 -7.16 20.45 -10.49
C GLY A 32 -7.76 19.06 -10.18
N LEU A 33 -6.94 18.12 -9.71
CA LEU A 33 -7.40 16.79 -9.28
C LEU A 33 -7.77 16.79 -7.79
N PRO A 34 -8.69 15.90 -7.35
CA PRO A 34 -8.98 15.73 -5.93
C PRO A 34 -7.73 15.23 -5.17
N PRO A 35 -7.67 15.42 -3.84
CA PRO A 35 -6.63 14.81 -3.03
C PRO A 35 -6.67 13.27 -3.16
N ALA A 36 -5.51 12.64 -3.04
CA ALA A 36 -5.41 11.18 -3.06
C ALA A 36 -6.27 10.56 -1.93
N PRO A 37 -6.99 9.47 -2.19
CA PRO A 37 -7.75 8.78 -1.16
C PRO A 37 -6.81 8.11 -0.16
N ARG A 38 -7.21 8.07 1.10
CA ARG A 38 -6.50 7.31 2.14
C ARG A 38 -6.78 5.81 1.98
N ALA A 39 -5.74 5.00 2.07
CA ALA A 39 -5.83 3.55 2.15
C ALA A 39 -5.32 3.09 3.52
N ASP A 40 -6.13 2.33 4.25
CA ASP A 40 -5.74 1.73 5.53
C ASP A 40 -5.38 0.25 5.32
N PHE A 41 -4.26 -0.18 5.91
CA PHE A 41 -3.82 -1.57 5.92
C PHE A 41 -4.11 -2.21 7.27
N ALA A 42 -4.51 -3.47 7.27
CA ALA A 42 -4.74 -4.23 8.48
C ALA A 42 -4.30 -5.68 8.31
N LEU A 43 -3.69 -6.24 9.35
CA LEU A 43 -3.30 -7.63 9.42
C LEU A 43 -4.41 -8.45 10.10
N TYR A 44 -5.05 -9.33 9.35
CA TYR A 44 -6.11 -10.20 9.86
C TYR A 44 -5.60 -11.59 10.19
N ARG A 45 -6.04 -12.14 11.32
CA ARG A 45 -5.77 -13.52 11.74
C ARG A 45 -7.09 -14.21 12.10
N ALA A 46 -7.23 -15.47 11.67
CA ALA A 46 -8.35 -16.30 12.10
C ALA A 46 -8.26 -16.57 13.61
N ALA A 47 -9.38 -16.39 14.33
CA ALA A 47 -9.47 -16.79 15.72
C ALA A 47 -9.38 -18.32 15.81
N ARG A 48 -8.28 -18.85 16.36
CA ARG A 48 -8.16 -20.28 16.68
C ARG A 48 -8.24 -20.49 18.19
N PRO A 49 -8.95 -21.53 18.66
CA PRO A 49 -8.82 -21.99 20.03
C PRO A 49 -7.50 -22.75 20.20
N ALA A 50 -6.84 -22.50 21.34
CA ALA A 50 -5.54 -23.00 21.80
C ALA A 50 -4.31 -22.20 21.29
N GLU A 51 -3.43 -21.90 22.26
CA GLU A 51 -2.19 -21.12 22.23
C GLU A 51 -1.61 -20.86 20.84
N ASP A 52 -1.45 -19.58 20.49
CA ASP A 52 -0.69 -19.21 19.31
C ASP A 52 0.76 -19.67 19.48
N PRO A 53 1.30 -20.47 18.54
CA PRO A 53 2.71 -20.78 18.53
C PRO A 53 3.49 -19.46 18.51
N ALA A 54 4.54 -19.34 19.35
CA ALA A 54 5.36 -18.12 19.42
C ALA A 54 5.84 -17.63 18.05
N ALA A 55 6.07 -18.55 17.10
CA ALA A 55 6.42 -18.24 15.72
C ALA A 55 5.36 -17.42 14.96
N VAL A 56 4.07 -17.68 15.20
CA VAL A 56 2.96 -16.93 14.59
C VAL A 56 2.94 -15.51 15.14
N GLN A 57 3.12 -15.35 16.45
CA GLN A 57 3.20 -14.03 17.07
C GLN A 57 4.41 -13.24 16.54
N SER A 58 5.60 -13.86 16.47
CA SER A 58 6.79 -13.20 15.93
C SER A 58 6.62 -12.77 14.47
N LEU A 59 5.94 -13.58 13.64
CA LEU A 59 5.65 -13.19 12.27
C LEU A 59 4.66 -12.02 12.21
N GLN A 60 3.66 -11.99 13.08
CA GLN A 60 2.73 -10.87 13.13
C GLN A 60 3.42 -9.58 13.56
N ASP A 61 4.26 -9.62 14.59
CA ASP A 61 4.98 -8.44 15.07
C ASP A 61 5.90 -7.91 13.97
N PHE A 62 6.58 -8.80 13.24
CA PHE A 62 7.39 -8.44 12.08
C PHE A 62 6.55 -7.77 10.97
N LEU A 63 5.46 -8.40 10.54
CA LEU A 63 4.61 -7.86 9.48
C LEU A 63 3.94 -6.54 9.88
N ALA A 64 3.57 -6.37 11.14
CA ALA A 64 3.03 -5.11 11.66
C ALA A 64 4.08 -3.99 11.60
N ALA A 65 5.30 -4.25 12.04
CA ALA A 65 6.39 -3.29 11.98
C ALA A 65 6.75 -2.88 10.54
N GLU A 66 6.78 -3.84 9.61
CA GLU A 66 7.04 -3.56 8.20
C GLU A 66 5.90 -2.76 7.55
N LEU A 67 4.64 -3.03 7.92
CA LEU A 67 3.48 -2.28 7.44
C LEU A 67 3.48 -0.83 7.95
N GLU A 68 3.90 -0.60 9.20
CA GLU A 68 4.07 0.76 9.73
C GLU A 68 5.19 1.53 9.03
N GLY A 69 6.27 0.85 8.62
CA GLY A 69 7.35 1.46 7.86
C GLY A 69 7.01 1.78 6.39
N LEU A 70 5.90 1.23 5.88
CA LEU A 70 5.40 1.47 4.51
C LEU A 70 4.36 2.59 4.42
N ALA A 71 3.85 3.08 5.56
CA ALA A 71 2.83 4.12 5.65
C ALA A 71 3.45 5.52 5.90
#